data_AF-A0A2V6JL54-F1
#
_entry.id   AF-A0A2V6JL54-F1
#
_cell.length_a   1.000
_cell.length_b   1.000
_cell.length_c   1.000
_cell.angle_alpha   90.00
_cell.angle_beta   90.00
_cell.angle_gamma   90.00
#
_symmetry.space_group_name_H-M   'P 1'
#
loop_
_entity.id
_entity.type
_entity.pdbx_description
1 polymer ?
#
loop_
_entity_poly.entity_id
_entity_poly.type
_entity_poly.pdbx_seq_one_letter_code
_entity_poly.pdbx_strand_id
1 'polypeptide(L)'
;MNEDPAKLSLSNFLAGESDDPLQAPASFTDWIRLGAWAVELYEPELLATADARTVINYGGKPRPVINLCSYNYLGLANHPEVLAVAHEALRTHGMGACGSPMLSGMTDLHRELERRVAKFLGRED
;
A
#
# COMPACT_ATOMS: atom_id res chain seq x y z
N MET A 1 -22.58 8.85 28.48
CA MET A 1 -21.55 9.89 28.59
C MET A 1 -21.71 10.80 27.38
N ASN A 2 -21.88 12.10 27.59
CA ASN A 2 -22.27 13.09 26.58
C ASN A 2 -21.04 13.90 26.13
N GLU A 3 -19.88 13.24 26.01
CA GLU A 3 -18.63 13.88 25.64
C GLU A 3 -18.38 13.77 24.14
N ASP A 4 -17.87 14.84 23.55
CA ASP A 4 -17.53 14.92 22.13
C ASP A 4 -16.46 13.86 21.79
N PRO A 5 -16.76 12.88 20.91
CA PRO A 5 -15.82 11.82 20.53
C PRO A 5 -14.49 12.36 19.97
N ALA A 6 -14.48 13.56 19.38
CA ALA A 6 -13.27 14.18 18.85
C ALA A 6 -12.30 14.68 19.94
N LYS A 7 -12.73 14.72 21.21
CA LYS A 7 -11.92 15.16 22.36
C LYS A 7 -11.37 14.01 23.19
N LEU A 8 -11.78 12.77 22.88
CA LEU A 8 -11.26 11.57 23.53
C LEU A 8 -9.92 11.18 22.93
N SER A 9 -9.10 10.50 23.72
CA SER A 9 -7.79 9.98 23.36
C SER A 9 -7.60 8.59 23.95
N LEU A 10 -6.54 7.87 23.54
CA LEU A 10 -6.27 6.53 24.06
C LEU A 10 -6.17 6.46 25.59
N SER A 11 -5.74 7.54 26.26
CA SER A 11 -5.67 7.57 27.74
C SER A 11 -7.04 7.55 28.42
N ASN A 12 -8.12 7.93 27.72
CA ASN A 12 -9.47 7.88 28.27
C ASN A 12 -10.00 6.45 28.46
N PHE A 13 -9.32 5.45 27.89
CA PHE A 13 -9.76 4.05 27.90
C PHE A 13 -8.84 3.11 28.70
N LEU A 14 -7.84 3.67 29.39
CA LEU A 14 -6.74 2.88 29.95
C LEU A 14 -7.06 2.16 31.27
N ALA A 15 -8.26 2.31 31.86
CA ALA A 15 -8.55 1.73 33.17
C ALA A 15 -10.04 1.43 33.43
N GLY A 16 -10.31 0.28 34.06
CA GLY A 16 -11.52 0.06 34.86
C GLY A 16 -12.76 -0.51 34.15
N GLU A 17 -12.66 -0.83 32.86
CA GLU A 17 -13.83 -1.27 32.07
C GLU A 17 -13.81 -2.75 31.66
N SER A 18 -12.69 -3.45 31.84
CA SER A 18 -12.58 -4.90 31.60
C SER A 18 -11.49 -5.50 32.49
N ASP A 19 -11.78 -6.65 33.09
CA ASP A 19 -10.80 -7.48 33.80
C ASP A 19 -10.02 -8.40 32.85
N ASP A 20 -10.44 -8.50 31.59
CA ASP A 20 -9.79 -9.28 30.54
C ASP A 20 -8.93 -8.35 29.65
N PRO A 21 -7.59 -8.43 29.70
CA PRO A 21 -6.70 -7.57 28.93
C PRO A 21 -6.71 -7.86 27.41
N LEU A 22 -7.36 -8.95 26.97
CA LEU A 22 -7.53 -9.27 25.56
C LEU A 22 -8.84 -8.73 24.98
N GLN A 23 -9.74 -8.23 25.83
CA GLN A 23 -10.99 -7.61 25.41
C GLN A 23 -10.88 -6.10 25.53
N ALA A 24 -10.98 -5.41 24.39
CA ALA A 24 -11.02 -3.97 24.38
C ALA A 24 -12.28 -3.47 25.12
N PRO A 25 -12.18 -2.41 25.94
CA PRO A 25 -13.33 -1.82 26.61
C PRO A 25 -14.47 -1.49 25.64
N ALA A 26 -15.72 -1.62 26.12
CA ALA A 26 -16.90 -1.31 25.30
C ALA A 26 -16.91 0.15 24.85
N SER A 27 -16.55 1.09 25.75
CA SER A 27 -16.48 2.51 25.41
C SER A 27 -15.42 2.83 24.35
N PHE A 28 -14.27 2.13 24.38
CA PHE A 28 -13.23 2.23 23.37
C PHE A 28 -13.73 1.74 22.02
N THR A 29 -14.40 0.59 22.01
CA THR A 29 -14.96 0.00 20.79
C THR A 29 -16.02 0.92 20.18
N ASP A 30 -16.88 1.52 20.99
CA ASP A 30 -17.87 2.50 20.55
C ASP A 30 -17.21 3.78 20.03
N TRP A 31 -16.15 4.27 20.68
CA TRP A 31 -15.38 5.42 20.22
C TRP A 31 -14.69 5.18 18.86
N ILE A 32 -14.04 4.03 18.69
CA ILE A 32 -13.44 3.63 17.41
C ILE A 32 -14.51 3.55 16.30
N ARG A 33 -15.69 3.00 16.60
CA ARG A 33 -16.82 2.96 15.65
C ARG A 33 -17.32 4.35 15.29
N LEU A 34 -17.44 5.25 16.27
CA LEU A 34 -17.80 6.66 16.02
C LEU A 34 -16.75 7.40 15.19
N GLY A 35 -15.47 6.99 15.29
CA GLY A 35 -14.37 7.52 14.48
C GLY A 35 -14.16 6.81 13.14
N ALA A 36 -14.95 5.79 12.79
CA ALA A 36 -14.73 5.00 11.58
C ALA A 36 -14.75 5.83 10.29
N TRP A 37 -15.57 6.88 10.25
CA TRP A 37 -15.60 7.84 9.12
C TRP A 37 -14.25 8.56 8.92
N ALA A 38 -13.47 8.76 9.98
CA ALA A 38 -12.13 9.35 9.88
C ALA A 38 -11.15 8.37 9.26
N VAL A 39 -11.28 7.06 9.52
CA VAL A 39 -10.49 6.03 8.84
C VAL A 39 -10.82 6.00 7.36
N GLU A 40 -12.09 6.14 6.98
CA GLU A 40 -12.52 6.25 5.57
C GLU A 40 -11.91 7.47 4.84
N LEU A 41 -11.51 8.52 5.56
CA LEU A 41 -10.81 9.67 4.99
C LEU A 41 -9.33 9.39 4.68
N TYR A 42 -8.68 8.55 5.48
CA TYR A 42 -7.24 8.30 5.38
C TYR A 42 -6.87 7.05 4.58
N GLU A 43 -7.83 6.14 4.35
CA GLU A 43 -7.62 4.90 3.61
C GLU A 43 -8.61 4.74 2.43
N PRO A 44 -8.68 5.72 1.50
CA PRO A 44 -9.55 5.57 0.35
C PRO A 44 -9.08 4.41 -0.53
N GLU A 45 -9.98 3.47 -0.81
CA GLU A 45 -9.73 2.38 -1.76
C GLU A 45 -9.53 2.95 -3.17
N LEU A 46 -8.43 2.60 -3.84
CA LEU A 46 -8.25 2.91 -5.25
C LEU A 46 -9.09 1.95 -6.10
N LEU A 47 -9.97 2.51 -6.92
CA LEU A 47 -10.87 1.79 -7.83
C LEU A 47 -10.34 1.73 -9.26
N ALA A 48 -9.21 2.39 -9.54
CA ALA A 48 -8.55 2.42 -10.83
C ALA A 48 -7.03 2.35 -10.65
N THR A 49 -6.32 2.33 -11.76
CA THR A 49 -4.86 2.32 -11.78
C THR A 49 -4.28 3.45 -10.94
N ALA A 50 -3.20 3.15 -10.21
CA ALA A 50 -2.44 4.14 -9.44
C ALA A 50 -1.67 5.08 -10.38
N ASP A 51 -2.37 6.08 -10.91
CA ASP A 51 -1.85 7.10 -11.80
C ASP A 51 -2.05 8.50 -11.22
N ALA A 52 -1.45 9.52 -11.85
CA ALA A 52 -1.59 10.93 -11.49
C ALA A 52 -3.06 11.38 -11.48
N ARG A 53 -3.91 10.75 -12.30
CA ARG A 53 -5.38 10.85 -12.22
C ARG A 53 -5.93 9.45 -11.97
N THR A 54 -6.67 9.31 -10.88
CA THR A 54 -7.23 8.01 -10.50
C THR A 54 -8.65 8.16 -9.98
N VAL A 55 -9.29 7.03 -9.66
CA VAL A 55 -10.61 6.98 -9.06
C VAL A 55 -10.48 6.32 -7.71
N ILE A 56 -11.01 6.96 -6.68
CA ILE A 56 -11.08 6.40 -5.33
C ILE A 56 -12.53 6.13 -4.94
N ASN A 57 -12.72 5.20 -4.00
CA ASN A 57 -13.97 5.08 -3.26
C ASN A 57 -14.00 6.15 -2.17
N TYR A 58 -15.00 7.03 -2.21
CA TYR A 58 -15.20 8.04 -1.20
C TYR A 58 -16.65 8.03 -0.73
N GLY A 59 -16.88 7.56 0.50
CA GLY A 59 -18.23 7.38 1.05
C GLY A 59 -19.08 6.39 0.23
N GLY A 60 -18.49 5.29 -0.22
CA GLY A 60 -19.16 4.25 -1.01
C GLY A 60 -19.42 4.63 -2.47
N LYS A 61 -18.81 5.72 -2.97
CA LYS A 61 -19.03 6.22 -4.34
C LYS A 61 -17.70 6.47 -5.05
N PRO A 62 -17.58 6.13 -6.35
CA PRO A 62 -16.39 6.43 -7.13
C PRO A 62 -16.23 7.94 -7.32
N ARG A 63 -15.03 8.44 -7.06
CA ARG A 63 -14.67 9.86 -7.23
C ARG A 63 -13.37 9.99 -8.03
N PRO A 64 -13.37 10.71 -9.16
CA PRO A 64 -12.14 11.04 -9.87
C PRO A 64 -11.34 12.09 -9.10
N VAL A 65 -10.04 11.86 -8.95
CA VAL A 65 -9.14 12.73 -8.18
C VAL A 65 -7.78 12.88 -8.86
N ILE A 66 -7.01 13.88 -8.43
CA ILE A 66 -5.59 14.01 -8.74
C ILE A 66 -4.82 13.36 -7.60
N ASN A 67 -3.96 12.38 -7.93
CA ASN A 67 -3.16 11.65 -6.96
C ASN A 67 -1.85 12.41 -6.65
N LEU A 68 -1.84 13.14 -5.55
CA LEU A 68 -0.68 13.90 -5.07
C LEU A 68 0.13 13.17 -3.99
N CYS A 69 -0.22 11.92 -3.67
CA CYS A 69 0.44 11.09 -2.67
C CYS A 69 1.12 9.84 -3.25
N SER A 70 1.26 9.77 -4.58
CA SER A 70 1.92 8.66 -5.27
C SER A 70 3.45 8.80 -5.30
N TYR A 71 4.16 7.67 -5.26
CA TYR A 71 5.59 7.59 -5.55
C TYR A 71 5.91 7.34 -7.04
N ASN A 72 4.91 7.37 -7.91
CA ASN A 72 5.07 7.21 -9.36
C ASN A 72 5.60 8.51 -10.01
N TYR A 73 6.74 9.02 -9.54
CA TYR A 73 7.28 10.34 -9.90
C TYR A 73 7.49 10.53 -11.40
N LEU A 74 7.87 9.46 -12.10
CA LEU A 74 8.15 9.47 -13.54
C LEU A 74 6.99 8.93 -14.39
N GLY A 75 5.87 8.51 -13.78
CA GLY A 75 4.76 7.89 -14.51
C GLY A 75 5.06 6.47 -15.05
N LEU A 76 6.19 5.86 -14.68
CA LEU A 76 6.64 4.61 -15.27
C LEU A 76 5.82 3.39 -14.88
N ALA A 77 5.09 3.44 -13.75
CA ALA A 77 4.29 2.29 -13.28
C ALA A 77 3.24 1.83 -14.31
N ASN A 78 2.73 2.74 -15.14
CA ASN A 78 1.70 2.47 -16.14
C ASN A 78 2.19 2.73 -17.57
N HIS A 79 3.50 2.92 -17.76
CA HIS A 79 4.05 3.23 -19.07
C HIS A 79 3.87 2.03 -20.02
N PRO A 80 3.34 2.20 -21.25
CA PRO A 80 3.01 1.09 -22.14
C PRO A 80 4.18 0.14 -22.43
N GLU A 81 5.39 0.69 -22.59
CA GLU A 81 6.58 -0.14 -22.82
C GLU A 81 6.96 -0.98 -21.59
N VAL A 82 6.79 -0.44 -20.38
CA VAL A 82 7.08 -1.17 -19.13
C VAL A 82 6.11 -2.32 -18.96
N LEU A 83 4.82 -2.09 -19.21
CA LEU A 83 3.79 -3.12 -19.16
C LEU A 83 4.05 -4.22 -20.21
N ALA A 84 4.39 -3.84 -21.44
CA ALA A 84 4.68 -4.80 -22.51
C ALA A 84 5.85 -5.72 -22.15
N VAL A 85 6.96 -5.16 -21.67
CA VAL A 85 8.13 -5.95 -21.26
C VAL A 85 7.83 -6.79 -20.02
N ALA A 86 7.05 -6.29 -19.06
CA ALA A 86 6.63 -7.06 -17.89
C ALA A 86 5.77 -8.29 -18.29
N HIS A 87 4.82 -8.13 -19.21
CA HIS A 87 4.04 -9.25 -19.74
C HIS A 87 4.92 -10.30 -20.42
N GLU A 88 5.91 -9.86 -21.21
CA GLU A 88 6.84 -10.76 -21.87
C GLU A 88 7.73 -11.51 -20.87
N ALA A 89 8.21 -10.83 -19.83
CA ALA A 89 8.97 -11.45 -18.75
C ALA A 89 8.14 -12.51 -18.02
N LEU A 90 6.86 -12.24 -17.72
CA LEU A 90 5.95 -13.22 -17.12
C LEU A 90 5.77 -14.45 -18.02
N ARG A 91 5.67 -14.26 -19.35
CA ARG A 91 5.52 -15.34 -20.32
C ARG A 91 6.77 -16.24 -20.39
N THR A 92 7.96 -15.66 -20.26
CA THR A 92 9.24 -16.34 -20.47
C THR A 92 9.87 -16.88 -19.19
N HIS A 93 9.67 -16.21 -18.06
CA HIS A 93 10.32 -16.51 -16.77
C HIS A 93 9.33 -16.88 -15.66
N GLY A 94 8.02 -16.81 -15.92
CA GLY A 94 6.99 -17.07 -14.92
C GLY A 94 6.82 -15.94 -13.91
N MET A 95 6.01 -16.18 -12.87
CA MET A 95 5.68 -15.18 -11.85
C MET A 95 6.83 -14.94 -10.85
N GLY A 96 7.65 -15.95 -10.59
CA GLY A 96 8.70 -15.88 -9.58
C GLY A 96 9.65 -17.06 -9.65
N ALA A 97 10.84 -16.88 -9.09
CA ALA A 97 11.93 -17.85 -9.21
C ALA A 97 11.88 -19.00 -8.18
N CYS A 98 11.00 -18.91 -7.17
CA CYS A 98 10.77 -19.93 -6.14
C CYS A 98 12.06 -20.51 -5.49
N GLY A 99 13.09 -19.68 -5.35
CA GLY A 99 14.37 -20.08 -4.77
C GLY A 99 15.25 -18.87 -4.48
N SER A 100 16.31 -19.08 -3.70
CA SER A 100 17.33 -18.05 -3.49
C SER A 100 18.28 -17.97 -4.69
N PRO A 101 18.87 -16.80 -4.99
CA PRO A 101 19.84 -16.67 -6.07
C PRO A 101 21.01 -17.66 -6.00
N MET A 102 21.42 -18.05 -4.79
CA MET A 102 22.53 -18.97 -4.56
C MET A 102 22.25 -20.41 -5.01
N LEU A 103 20.98 -20.83 -5.02
CA LEU A 103 20.61 -22.21 -5.33
C LEU A 103 19.93 -22.31 -6.70
N SER A 104 18.75 -21.71 -6.84
CA SER A 104 17.90 -21.90 -8.02
C SER A 104 17.08 -20.67 -8.42
N GLY A 105 17.24 -19.56 -7.70
CA GLY A 105 16.43 -18.35 -7.87
C GLY A 105 17.01 -17.31 -8.81
N MET A 106 18.25 -17.50 -9.28
CA MET A 106 18.92 -16.53 -10.15
C MET A 106 18.52 -16.75 -11.60
N THR A 107 18.07 -15.69 -12.27
CA THR A 107 17.71 -15.72 -13.71
C THR A 107 18.66 -14.82 -14.49
N ASP A 108 18.68 -14.97 -15.80
CA ASP A 108 19.39 -14.07 -16.72
C ASP A 108 18.88 -12.62 -16.62
N LEU A 109 17.58 -12.40 -16.40
CA LEU A 109 17.00 -11.06 -16.16
C LEU A 109 17.59 -10.39 -14.92
N HIS A 110 17.81 -11.13 -13.82
CA HIS A 110 18.47 -10.59 -12.63
C HIS A 110 19.90 -10.14 -12.96
N ARG A 111 20.68 -10.98 -13.67
CA ARG A 111 22.04 -10.64 -14.11
C ARG A 111 22.11 -9.49 -15.12
N GLU A 112 21.09 -9.34 -15.96
CA GLU A 112 20.99 -8.19 -16.85
C GLU A 112 20.71 -6.91 -16.05
N LEU A 113 19.81 -6.97 -15.08
CA LEU A 113 19.48 -5.83 -14.23
C LEU A 113 20.70 -5.37 -13.41
N GLU A 114 21.41 -6.29 -12.76
CA GLU A 114 22.65 -6.01 -12.00
C GLU A 114 23.64 -5.21 -12.86
N ARG A 115 24.02 -5.74 -14.04
CA ARG A 115 24.93 -5.09 -14.98
C ARG A 115 24.46 -3.71 -15.43
N ARG A 116 23.16 -3.57 -15.73
CA ARG A 116 22.57 -2.30 -16.20
C ARG A 116 22.57 -1.24 -15.10
N VAL A 117 22.25 -1.63 -13.86
CA VAL A 117 22.26 -0.74 -12.70
C VAL A 117 23.70 -0.34 -12.35
N ALA A 118 24.64 -1.28 -12.31
CA ALA A 118 26.06 -1.00 -12.09
C ALA A 118 26.59 -0.01 -13.12
N LYS A 119 26.32 -0.25 -14.42
CA LYS A 119 26.67 0.67 -15.50
C LYS A 119 26.03 2.05 -15.35
N PHE A 120 24.75 2.12 -15.01
CA PHE A 120 24.04 3.38 -14.81
C PHE A 120 24.63 4.20 -13.65
N LEU A 121 25.02 3.54 -12.56
CA LEU A 121 25.62 4.17 -11.38
C LEU A 121 27.13 4.40 -11.51
N GLY A 122 27.78 3.91 -12.56
CA GLY A 122 29.23 3.96 -12.72
C GLY A 122 29.95 3.16 -11.62
N ARG A 123 29.51 1.93 -11.40
CA ARG A 123 30.06 0.98 -10.42
C ARG A 123 30.43 -0.33 -11.12
N GLU A 124 31.24 -1.13 -10.43
CA GLU A 124 31.48 -2.52 -10.80
C GLU A 124 30.20 -3.34 -10.59
N ASP A 125 30.10 -4.45 -11.33
CA ASP A 125 29.00 -5.43 -11.25
C ASP A 125 29.25 -6.43 -10.13
#